data_AF-A0A847VME9-F1
#
_entry.id   AF-A0A847VME9-F1
#
_cell.length_a   1.000
_cell.length_b   1.000
_cell.length_c   1.000
_cell.angle_alpha   90.00
_cell.angle_beta   90.00
_cell.angle_gamma   90.00
#
_symmetry.space_group_name_H-M   'P 1'
#
loop_
_entity.id
_entity.type
_entity.pdbx_description
1 polymer ?
#
loop_
_entity_poly.entity_id
_entity_poly.type
_entity_poly.pdbx_seq_one_letter_code
_entity_poly.pdbx_strand_id
1 'polypeptide(L)'
;VYAASGNPLIVEAMQTHWQHLRRAMGEVLRRPALARKVWSEHADVLDAIAAGDAERAARTIAQHVRTARERVGAELASDERSAA
;
A
#
# COMPACT_ATOMS: atom_id res chain seq x y z
N VAL A 1 6.26 -6.52 -9.87
CA VAL A 1 4.80 -6.53 -10.13
C VAL A 1 4.41 -5.65 -11.31
N TYR A 2 4.66 -4.33 -11.33
CA TYR A 2 4.23 -3.48 -12.46
C TYR A 2 4.76 -3.89 -13.84
N ALA A 3 6.05 -4.24 -13.95
CA ALA A 3 6.63 -4.76 -15.20
C ALA A 3 5.96 -6.06 -15.68
N ALA A 4 5.42 -6.87 -14.77
CA ALA A 4 4.73 -8.11 -15.11
C ALA A 4 3.37 -7.88 -15.79
N SER A 5 2.84 -6.64 -15.77
CA SER A 5 1.62 -6.29 -16.50
C SER A 5 1.80 -6.27 -18.02
N GLY A 6 3.05 -6.20 -18.52
CA GLY A 6 3.34 -6.00 -19.95
C GLY A 6 2.87 -4.64 -20.49
N ASN A 7 2.40 -3.74 -19.62
CA ASN A 7 1.86 -2.43 -20.02
C ASN A 7 2.84 -1.31 -19.63
N PRO A 8 3.51 -0.67 -20.61
CA PRO A 8 4.49 0.38 -20.31
C PRO A 8 3.87 1.61 -19.63
N LEU A 9 2.60 1.92 -19.88
CA LEU A 9 1.91 3.05 -19.26
C LEU A 9 1.77 2.87 -17.74
N ILE A 10 1.56 1.63 -17.28
CA ILE A 10 1.51 1.33 -15.84
C ILE A 10 2.88 1.57 -15.19
N VAL A 11 3.96 1.22 -15.88
CA VAL A 11 5.33 1.40 -15.37
C VAL A 11 5.67 2.88 -15.25
N GLU A 12 5.42 3.67 -16.30
CA GLU A 12 5.68 5.12 -16.34
C GLU A 12 4.84 5.89 -15.32
N ALA A 13 3.54 5.59 -15.24
CA ALA A 13 2.67 6.19 -14.23
C ALA A 13 3.20 5.92 -12.81
N MET A 14 3.64 4.69 -12.55
CA MET A 14 4.14 4.34 -11.23
C MET A 14 5.48 4.96 -10.88
N GLN A 15 6.38 5.16 -11.85
CA GLN A 15 7.63 5.89 -11.64
C GLN A 15 7.38 7.30 -11.10
N THR A 16 6.37 7.99 -11.65
CA THR A 16 6.00 9.35 -11.23
C THR A 16 5.48 9.38 -9.79
N HIS A 17 4.72 8.35 -9.37
CA HIS A 17 4.13 8.27 -8.04
C HIS A 17 5.05 7.64 -6.98
N TRP A 18 6.11 6.94 -7.39
CA TRP A 18 6.94 6.11 -6.51
C TRP A 18 7.51 6.87 -5.32
N GLN A 19 8.03 8.07 -5.56
CA GLN A 19 8.57 8.95 -4.52
C GLN A 19 7.55 9.36 -3.45
N HIS A 20 6.28 9.53 -3.83
CA HIS A 20 5.20 9.84 -2.88
C HIS A 20 4.83 8.60 -2.07
N LEU A 21 4.70 7.46 -2.74
CA LEU A 21 4.41 6.18 -2.09
C LEU A 21 5.51 5.82 -1.07
N ARG A 22 6.78 6.01 -1.43
CA ARG A 22 7.91 5.70 -0.55
C ARG A 22 7.95 6.58 0.70
N ARG A 23 7.55 7.86 0.58
CA ARG A 23 7.41 8.77 1.73
C ARG A 23 6.28 8.33 2.66
N ALA A 24 5.10 8.05 2.12
CA ALA A 24 3.97 7.56 2.91
C ALA A 24 4.27 6.22 3.59
N MET A 25 4.91 5.28 2.88
CA MET A 25 5.34 4.01 3.44
C MET A 25 6.42 4.17 4.51
N GLY A 26 7.34 5.13 4.37
CA GLY A 26 8.31 5.45 5.41
C GLY A 26 7.63 5.75 6.75
N GLU A 27 6.55 6.52 6.72
CA GLU A 27 5.77 6.87 7.91
C GLU A 27 5.01 5.66 8.48
N VAL A 28 4.37 4.87 7.63
CA VAL A 28 3.71 3.61 8.02
C VAL A 28 4.68 2.65 8.71
N LEU A 29 5.88 2.49 8.16
CA LEU A 29 6.88 1.54 8.64
C LEU A 29 7.53 1.94 9.97
N ARG A 30 7.46 3.22 10.37
CA ARG A 30 7.89 3.66 11.72
C ARG A 30 6.98 3.16 12.84
N ARG A 31 5.76 2.71 12.51
CA ARG A 31 4.77 2.20 13.47
C ARG A 31 4.74 0.67 13.41
N PRO A 32 5.24 -0.06 14.44
CA PRO A 32 5.38 -1.53 14.37
C PRO A 32 4.08 -2.29 14.09
N ALA A 33 2.95 -1.82 14.63
CA ALA A 33 1.65 -2.45 14.41
C ALA A 33 1.19 -2.31 12.95
N LEU A 34 1.37 -1.13 12.34
CA LEU A 34 1.02 -0.90 10.94
C LEU A 34 1.99 -1.62 10.00
N ALA A 35 3.29 -1.64 10.32
CA ALA A 35 4.30 -2.36 9.57
C ALA A 35 3.96 -3.84 9.43
N ARG A 36 3.62 -4.53 10.53
CA ARG A 36 3.17 -5.94 10.47
C ARG A 36 1.94 -6.12 9.60
N LYS A 37 0.98 -5.21 9.73
CA LYS A 37 -0.28 -5.28 9.00
C LYS A 37 -0.09 -5.11 7.49
N VAL A 38 0.69 -4.12 7.05
CA VAL A 38 0.93 -3.90 5.61
C VAL A 38 1.70 -5.06 4.98
N TRP A 39 2.64 -5.67 5.70
CA TRP A 39 3.35 -6.86 5.21
C TRP A 39 2.39 -8.05 5.01
N SER A 40 1.47 -8.29 5.95
CA SER A 40 0.44 -9.32 5.79
C SER A 40 -0.47 -9.03 4.59
N GLU A 41 -0.96 -7.79 4.47
CA GLU A 41 -1.83 -7.40 3.36
C GLU A 41 -1.12 -7.52 1.99
N HIS A 42 0.19 -7.23 1.92
CA HIS A 42 0.98 -7.40 0.71
C HIS A 42 1.24 -8.88 0.36
N ALA A 43 1.45 -9.72 1.37
CA ALA A 43 1.55 -11.17 1.17
C ALA A 43 0.26 -11.74 0.57
N ASP A 44 -0.91 -11.34 1.09
CA ASP A 44 -2.21 -11.78 0.57
C ASP A 44 -2.43 -11.40 -0.91
N VAL A 45 -1.97 -10.20 -1.31
CA VAL A 45 -2.03 -9.77 -2.72
C VAL A 45 -1.08 -10.60 -3.57
N LEU A 46 0.14 -10.85 -3.10
CA LEU A 46 1.12 -11.65 -3.82
C LEU A 46 0.66 -13.09 -4.01
N ASP A 47 0.05 -13.69 -2.99
CA ASP A 47 -0.52 -15.04 -3.05
C ASP A 47 -1.66 -15.14 -4.07
N ALA A 48 -2.53 -14.12 -4.13
CA ALA A 48 -3.59 -14.07 -5.14
C ALA A 48 -3.02 -13.96 -6.57
N ILE A 49 -1.96 -13.16 -6.77
CA ILE A 49 -1.26 -13.06 -8.06
C ILE A 49 -0.61 -14.40 -8.42
N ALA A 50 0.08 -15.04 -7.48
CA ALA A 50 0.75 -16.32 -7.70
C ALA A 50 -0.24 -17.45 -8.04
N ALA A 51 -1.45 -17.39 -7.48
CA ALA A 51 -2.54 -18.31 -7.80
C ALA A 51 -3.25 -18.02 -9.13
N GLY A 52 -2.94 -16.90 -9.80
CA GLY A 52 -3.65 -16.46 -11.00
C GLY A 52 -5.07 -15.92 -10.73
N ASP A 53 -5.41 -15.67 -9.47
CA ASP A 53 -6.73 -15.16 -9.06
C ASP A 53 -6.75 -13.63 -9.15
N ALA A 54 -6.97 -13.14 -10.38
CA ALA A 54 -7.01 -11.71 -10.68
C ALA A 54 -8.09 -10.96 -9.88
N GLU A 55 -9.23 -11.59 -9.63
CA GLU A 55 -10.35 -10.95 -8.94
C GLU A 55 -10.04 -10.75 -7.46
N ARG A 56 -9.49 -11.78 -6.79
CA ARG A 56 -9.01 -11.66 -5.41
C ARG A 56 -7.88 -10.65 -5.32
N ALA A 57 -6.89 -10.69 -6.22
CA ALA A 57 -5.79 -9.73 -6.21
C ALA A 57 -6.31 -8.28 -6.30
N ALA A 58 -7.24 -8.00 -7.22
CA ALA A 58 -7.86 -6.69 -7.39
C ALA A 58 -8.67 -6.24 -6.17
N ARG A 59 -9.49 -7.13 -5.59
CA ARG A 59 -10.26 -6.82 -4.37
C ARG A 59 -9.36 -6.51 -3.18
N THR A 60 -8.35 -7.36 -2.94
CA THR A 60 -7.44 -7.22 -1.80
C THR A 60 -6.62 -5.94 -1.90
N ILE A 61 -6.04 -5.62 -3.06
CA ILE A 61 -5.26 -4.37 -3.20
C ILE A 61 -6.14 -3.12 -3.10
N ALA A 62 -7.37 -3.15 -3.65
CA ALA A 62 -8.30 -2.03 -3.54
C ALA A 62 -8.72 -1.80 -2.08
N GLN A 63 -8.94 -2.86 -1.32
CA GLN A 63 -9.21 -2.77 0.11
C GLN A 63 -8.01 -2.21 0.87
N HIS A 64 -6.80 -2.72 0.61
CA HIS A 64 -5.56 -2.21 1.22
C HIS A 64 -5.43 -0.70 1.04
N VAL A 65 -5.59 -0.17 -0.18
CA VAL A 65 -5.48 1.27 -0.45
C VAL A 65 -6.55 2.08 0.29
N ARG A 66 -7.81 1.62 0.30
CA ARG A 66 -8.90 2.31 1.02
C ARG A 66 -8.64 2.38 2.51
N THR A 67 -8.27 1.26 3.14
CA THR A 67 -8.05 1.23 4.58
C THR A 67 -6.73 1.89 4.98
N ALA A 68 -5.72 1.89 4.11
CA ALA A 68 -4.48 2.63 4.34
C ALA A 68 -4.76 4.14 4.49
N ARG A 69 -5.62 4.71 3.63
CA ARG A 69 -6.03 6.12 3.72
C ARG A 69 -6.62 6.47 5.09
N GLU A 70 -7.51 5.64 5.58
CA GLU A 70 -8.19 5.85 6.88
C GLU A 70 -7.20 5.74 8.04
N ARG A 71 -6.37 4.68 8.07
CA ARG A 71 -5.42 4.44 9.15
C ARG A 71 -4.34 5.53 9.21
N VAL A 72 -3.71 5.82 8.07
CA VAL A 72 -2.65 6.85 8.01
C VAL A 72 -3.21 8.22 8.37
N GLY A 73 -4.41 8.57 7.90
CA GLY A 73 -5.05 9.83 8.27
C GLY A 73 -5.33 9.95 9.77
N ALA A 74 -5.81 8.88 10.40
CA ALA A 74 -6.08 8.86 11.84
C ALA A 74 -4.81 9.03 12.69
N GLU A 75 -3.71 8.37 12.29
CA GLU A 75 -2.41 8.43 12.95
C GLU A 75 -1.77 9.81 12.86
N LEU A 76 -1.76 10.42 11.66
CA LEU A 76 -1.24 11.78 11.47
C LEU A 76 -2.00 12.80 12.34
N ALA A 77 -3.33 12.69 12.39
CA ALA A 77 -4.14 13.54 13.26
C ALA A 77 -3.86 13.28 14.76
N SER A 78 -3.46 12.06 15.13
CA SER A 78 -3.10 11.73 16.52
C SER A 78 -1.76 12.35 16.91
N ASP A 79 -0.79 12.33 16.00
CA ASP A 79 0.52 12.94 16.23
C ASP A 79 0.41 14.46 16.36
N GLU A 80 -0.40 15.11 15.52
CA GLU A 80 -0.69 16.56 15.62
C GLU A 80 -1.28 16.94 16.97
N ARG A 81 -2.23 16.14 17.50
CA ARG A 81 -2.82 16.36 18.83
C ARG A 81 -1.84 16.14 19.98
N SER A 82 -0.88 15.24 19.81
CA SER A 82 0.11 14.92 20.86
C SER A 82 1.25 15.96 20.91
N ALA A 83 1.41 16.75 19.85
CA ALA A 83 2.42 17.80 19.74
C ALA A 83 1.92 19.21 20.13
N ALA A 84 0.61 19.39 20.32
CA ALA A 84 -0.06 20.64 20.72
C ALA A 84 -0.27 20.72 22.24
#